data_AF-A0A6V7X0P1-F1
#
_entry.id   AF-A0A6V7X0P1-F1
#
_cell.length_a   1.000
_cell.length_b   1.000
_cell.length_c   1.000
_cell.angle_alpha   90.00
_cell.angle_beta   90.00
_cell.angle_gamma   90.00
#
_symmetry.space_group_name_H-M   'P 1'
#
loop_
_entity.id
_entity.type
_entity.pdbx_description
1 polymer ?
#
loop_
_entity_poly.entity_id
_entity_poly.type
_entity_poly.pdbx_seq_one_letter_code
_entity_poly.pdbx_strand_id
1 'polypeptide(L)'
;MQYREGEKGKMHDVNFIGVKVNCPGCITNGPNPDCSVCGEHRTITFSTRPFQNTPVDIQNVTENPLEEFVSWIIDSTVSDTVAFSHFGGRFDMVLVFKELFLRGLTPDMIKKGNKLYEMKVKVGKKNWVIFRDTFNLMPMSLASLVPAFALSVEDKPFFPHMVNRPENYGKEIFPVKDDYLADGMMPDKRAQFDKWYEQHKNEPFNLDESLASYCTNDVEILMAALVAFRREFLEVSNGLDVLREAMTIASACMKHFRTNHLTSQHLGIVPEKGYDNADNQSLLALRFLAWYAEEHNVNIRNAYSKEGEKRFGNYRVDGWVEENKLVIEVNGCCWHGCKKCFPDDEIRLPNGVTAGIQRERDERRLEFIESFGVEVEVYWECEIRSMLSRDRVMRLKFKNYLDNGPIDIRSAFFGGRTGPLKLFHKTGEGQKISYYDVTSLYPFINMSTRYPIGHPEVHILKQRRQMDSTI
;
A
#
# COMPACT_ATOMS: atom_id res chain seq x y z
N MET A 1 -14.75 1.10 -23.04
CA MET A 1 -15.29 0.15 -22.05
C MET A 1 -16.80 0.24 -22.11
N GLN A 2 -17.45 -0.70 -22.82
CA GLN A 2 -18.90 -0.84 -22.77
C GLN A 2 -19.25 -1.53 -21.45
N TYR A 3 -19.91 -0.81 -20.55
CA TYR A 3 -20.54 -1.41 -19.37
C TYR A 3 -21.68 -2.28 -19.88
N ARG A 4 -21.67 -3.57 -19.51
CA ARG A 4 -22.83 -4.45 -19.69
C ARG A 4 -23.93 -3.97 -18.74
N GLU A 5 -24.93 -3.27 -19.27
CA GLU A 5 -26.22 -3.11 -18.61
C GLU A 5 -26.88 -4.49 -18.53
N GLY A 6 -27.01 -5.07 -17.34
CA GLY A 6 -27.66 -6.37 -17.19
C GLY A 6 -27.68 -6.99 -15.79
N GLU A 7 -26.71 -6.68 -14.94
CA GLU A 7 -26.73 -7.09 -13.54
C GLU A 7 -26.47 -5.86 -12.68
N LYS A 8 -27.53 -5.22 -12.17
CA LYS A 8 -27.39 -4.39 -10.98
C LYS A 8 -26.91 -5.35 -9.89
N GLY A 9 -25.61 -5.36 -9.62
CA GLY A 9 -25.03 -6.15 -8.53
C GLY A 9 -25.85 -5.88 -7.28
N LYS A 10 -26.32 -6.95 -6.60
CA LYS A 10 -27.07 -6.82 -5.36
C LYS A 10 -26.22 -6.01 -4.38
N MET A 11 -26.70 -4.81 -4.03
CA MET A 11 -26.04 -3.98 -3.03
C MET A 11 -26.26 -4.63 -1.67
N HIS A 12 -25.22 -4.65 -0.85
CA HIS A 12 -25.32 -5.11 0.53
C HIS A 12 -26.22 -4.13 1.31
N ASP A 13 -27.15 -4.68 2.09
CA ASP A 13 -28.07 -3.94 2.94
C ASP A 13 -27.77 -4.28 4.40
N VAL A 14 -27.52 -3.25 5.21
CA VAL A 14 -27.04 -3.42 6.58
C VAL A 14 -28.24 -3.40 7.51
N ASN A 15 -28.56 -4.55 8.10
CA ASN A 15 -29.71 -4.71 8.98
C ASN A 15 -29.37 -4.67 10.48
N PHE A 16 -28.09 -4.79 10.83
CA PHE A 16 -27.63 -4.76 12.22
C PHE A 16 -26.21 -4.19 12.31
N ILE A 17 -25.97 -3.31 13.28
CA ILE A 17 -24.65 -2.80 13.66
C ILE A 17 -24.55 -2.84 15.19
N GLY A 18 -23.52 -3.52 15.70
CA GLY A 18 -23.10 -3.43 17.11
C GLY A 18 -21.94 -2.46 17.25
N VAL A 19 -21.92 -1.69 18.34
CA VAL A 19 -20.85 -0.75 18.66
C VAL A 19 -20.49 -0.87 20.13
N LYS A 20 -19.18 -0.93 20.41
CA LYS A 20 -18.66 -0.82 21.79
C LYS A 20 -17.73 0.39 21.92
N VAL A 21 -18.00 1.24 22.91
CA VAL A 21 -17.29 2.51 23.13
C VAL A 21 -16.40 2.40 24.36
N ASN A 22 -15.14 2.85 24.22
CA ASN A 22 -14.23 2.99 25.34
C ASN A 22 -13.21 4.10 25.09
N CYS A 23 -12.72 4.72 26.17
CA CYS A 23 -11.68 5.75 26.10
C CYS A 23 -10.42 5.26 26.83
N PRO A 24 -9.24 5.83 26.54
CA PRO A 24 -7.98 5.42 27.18
C PRO A 24 -8.05 5.43 28.71
N GLY A 25 -8.74 6.41 29.31
CA GLY A 25 -8.91 6.50 30.76
C GLY A 25 -9.75 5.36 31.34
N CYS A 26 -10.87 5.00 30.68
CA CYS A 26 -11.72 3.90 31.13
C CYS A 26 -11.12 2.51 30.84
N ILE A 27 -10.24 2.41 29.83
CA ILE A 27 -9.44 1.20 29.60
C ILE A 27 -8.48 0.97 30.77
N THR A 28 -7.80 2.02 31.24
CA THR A 28 -6.80 1.91 32.31
C THR A 28 -7.43 1.77 33.70
N ASN A 29 -8.46 2.57 34.00
CA ASN A 29 -9.00 2.73 35.34
C ASN A 29 -10.32 1.95 35.57
N GLY A 30 -10.83 1.28 34.55
CA GLY A 30 -12.15 0.68 34.55
C GLY A 30 -13.26 1.65 34.10
N PRO A 31 -14.46 1.13 33.80
CA PRO A 31 -15.58 1.93 33.34
C PRO A 31 -16.04 2.92 34.41
N ASN A 32 -16.23 4.18 34.02
CA ASN A 32 -16.80 5.24 34.84
C ASN A 32 -18.05 5.81 34.13
N PRO A 33 -19.24 5.76 34.75
CA PRO A 33 -20.47 6.34 34.19
C PRO A 33 -20.38 7.86 33.97
N ASP A 34 -19.63 8.58 34.82
CA ASP A 34 -19.42 10.03 34.72
C ASP A 34 -18.32 10.42 33.72
N CYS A 35 -17.84 9.46 32.91
CA CYS A 35 -16.83 9.74 31.90
C CYS A 35 -17.39 10.65 30.80
N SER A 36 -16.81 11.84 30.63
CA SER A 36 -17.24 12.79 29.59
C SER A 36 -17.09 12.29 28.14
N VAL A 37 -16.36 11.19 27.92
CA VAL A 37 -16.15 10.58 26.59
C VAL A 37 -17.00 9.32 26.41
N CYS A 38 -17.00 8.41 27.39
CA CYS A 38 -17.73 7.14 27.27
C CYS A 38 -19.17 7.21 27.78
N GLY A 39 -19.46 8.12 28.72
CA GLY A 39 -20.73 8.19 29.42
C GLY A 39 -21.13 6.89 30.11
N GLU A 40 -22.44 6.82 30.39
CA GLU A 40 -23.12 5.66 30.93
C GLU A 40 -23.27 4.53 29.89
N HIS A 41 -23.56 4.88 28.64
CA HIS A 41 -23.88 3.91 27.58
C HIS A 41 -22.66 3.56 26.72
N ARG A 42 -22.26 2.29 26.73
CA ARG A 42 -21.03 1.79 26.08
C ARG A 42 -21.30 0.74 25.02
N THR A 43 -22.42 0.04 25.08
CA THR A 43 -22.85 -0.97 24.12
C THR A 43 -24.10 -0.46 23.43
N ILE A 44 -23.96 -0.09 22.16
CA ILE A 44 -25.01 0.56 21.38
C ILE A 44 -25.26 -0.27 20.13
N THR A 45 -26.52 -0.49 19.79
CA THR A 45 -26.90 -1.22 18.57
C THR A 45 -27.79 -0.38 17.68
N PHE A 46 -27.65 -0.56 16.37
CA PHE A 46 -28.54 -0.02 15.34
C PHE A 46 -29.11 -1.20 14.56
N SER A 47 -30.42 -1.33 14.50
CA SER A 47 -31.04 -2.55 13.97
C SER A 47 -32.41 -2.29 13.37
N THR A 48 -32.81 -3.10 12.39
CA THR A 48 -34.15 -3.02 11.78
C THR A 48 -35.26 -3.58 12.67
N ARG A 49 -34.91 -4.37 13.68
CA ARG A 49 -35.85 -5.08 14.55
C ARG A 49 -35.41 -4.99 16.01
N PRO A 50 -36.34 -4.85 16.97
CA PRO A 50 -36.02 -4.94 18.39
C PRO A 50 -35.68 -6.38 18.78
N PHE A 51 -34.92 -6.51 19.86
CA PHE A 51 -34.55 -7.76 20.53
C PHE A 51 -34.59 -7.57 22.05
N GLN A 52 -34.66 -8.64 22.83
CA GLN A 52 -34.90 -8.61 24.27
C GLN A 52 -33.85 -9.37 25.09
N ASN A 53 -33.20 -10.41 24.53
CA ASN A 53 -32.39 -11.34 25.30
C ASN A 53 -30.92 -10.93 25.41
N THR A 54 -30.46 -10.02 24.53
CA THR A 54 -29.07 -9.53 24.55
C THR A 54 -28.99 -8.22 25.34
N PRO A 55 -28.19 -8.15 26.41
CA PRO A 55 -28.03 -6.93 27.17
C PRO A 55 -27.24 -5.88 26.36
N VAL A 56 -27.86 -4.73 26.12
CA VAL A 56 -27.24 -3.55 25.50
C VAL A 56 -27.69 -2.30 26.24
N ASP A 57 -26.88 -1.25 26.21
CA ASP A 57 -27.20 0.00 26.92
C ASP A 57 -28.20 0.84 26.12
N ILE A 58 -28.09 0.84 24.79
CA ILE A 58 -29.00 1.53 23.88
C ILE A 58 -29.32 0.64 22.68
N GLN A 59 -30.61 0.50 22.38
CA GLN A 59 -31.13 -0.13 21.17
C GLN A 59 -31.79 0.93 20.27
N ASN A 60 -31.11 1.31 19.18
CA ASN A 60 -31.68 2.18 18.14
C ASN A 60 -32.35 1.30 17.08
N VAL A 61 -33.68 1.23 17.12
CA VAL A 61 -34.47 0.52 16.10
C VAL A 61 -34.81 1.49 14.97
N THR A 62 -34.33 1.21 13.76
CA THR A 62 -34.44 2.10 12.59
C THR A 62 -34.52 1.32 11.29
N GLU A 63 -35.17 1.89 10.28
CA GLU A 63 -35.22 1.28 8.94
C GLU A 63 -33.85 1.25 8.25
N ASN A 64 -32.96 2.20 8.56
CA ASN A 64 -31.63 2.32 7.95
C ASN A 64 -30.51 2.35 9.02
N PRO A 65 -30.10 1.18 9.55
CA PRO A 65 -29.07 1.10 10.59
C PRO A 65 -27.75 1.78 10.25
N LEU A 66 -27.30 1.68 9.00
CA LEU A 66 -26.05 2.31 8.55
C LEU A 66 -26.13 3.84 8.56
N GLU A 67 -27.25 4.40 8.11
CA GLU A 67 -27.47 5.85 8.11
C GLU A 67 -27.49 6.36 9.55
N GLU A 68 -28.23 5.70 10.43
CA GLU A 68 -28.34 6.10 11.84
C GLU A 68 -27.00 5.98 12.57
N PHE A 69 -26.24 4.90 12.33
CA PHE A 69 -24.88 4.75 12.86
C PHE A 69 -23.95 5.88 12.41
N VAL A 70 -23.98 6.25 11.12
CA VAL A 70 -23.13 7.32 10.58
C VAL A 70 -23.55 8.69 11.14
N SER A 71 -24.86 8.97 11.28
CA SER A 71 -25.33 10.16 12.00
C SER A 71 -24.79 10.18 13.42
N TRP A 72 -25.02 9.10 14.16
CA TRP A 72 -24.65 8.98 15.56
C TRP A 72 -23.15 9.18 15.77
N ILE A 73 -22.28 8.52 15.01
CA ILE A 73 -20.83 8.64 15.23
C ILE A 73 -20.30 10.03 14.89
N ILE A 74 -20.90 10.72 13.93
CA ILE A 74 -20.53 12.10 13.60
C ILE A 74 -20.97 13.05 14.71
N ASP A 75 -22.22 12.94 15.16
CA ASP A 75 -22.85 13.88 16.08
C ASP A 75 -22.39 13.67 17.54
N SER A 76 -22.12 12.42 17.93
CA SER A 76 -21.67 12.08 19.29
C SER A 76 -20.16 12.30 19.53
N THR A 77 -19.40 12.62 18.48
CA THR A 77 -17.94 12.76 18.59
C THR A 77 -17.53 14.07 19.27
N VAL A 78 -17.14 13.97 20.55
CA VAL A 78 -16.68 15.10 21.38
C VAL A 78 -15.17 15.36 21.35
N SER A 79 -14.38 14.39 20.91
CA SER A 79 -12.91 14.43 20.78
C SER A 79 -12.45 13.61 19.58
N ASP A 80 -11.16 13.59 19.24
CA ASP A 80 -10.67 12.67 18.21
C ASP A 80 -11.05 11.21 18.56
N THR A 81 -11.81 10.58 17.68
CA THR A 81 -12.37 9.24 17.86
C THR A 81 -11.82 8.30 16.79
N VAL A 82 -11.37 7.11 17.21
CA VAL A 82 -10.95 6.05 16.28
C VAL A 82 -11.98 4.94 16.27
N ALA A 83 -12.64 4.76 15.13
CA ALA A 83 -13.62 3.71 14.90
C ALA A 83 -12.94 2.49 14.27
N PHE A 84 -12.94 1.38 14.99
CA PHE A 84 -12.29 0.15 14.57
C PHE A 84 -13.30 -0.86 14.02
N SER A 85 -12.95 -1.47 12.89
CA SER A 85 -13.60 -2.66 12.35
C SER A 85 -12.54 -3.74 12.09
N HIS A 86 -12.90 -5.01 12.16
CA HIS A 86 -11.96 -6.10 11.94
C HIS A 86 -12.12 -6.66 10.52
N PHE A 87 -11.10 -6.50 9.68
CA PHE A 87 -11.13 -6.74 8.24
C PHE A 87 -12.00 -5.75 7.44
N GLY A 88 -12.49 -4.68 8.08
CA GLY A 88 -13.44 -3.76 7.46
C GLY A 88 -12.88 -2.89 6.35
N GLY A 89 -11.55 -2.81 6.20
CA GLY A 89 -10.91 -2.10 5.09
C GLY A 89 -11.30 -2.61 3.70
N ARG A 90 -11.88 -3.81 3.61
CA ARG A 90 -12.42 -4.39 2.36
C ARG A 90 -13.93 -4.58 2.38
N PHE A 91 -14.59 -4.25 3.49
CA PHE A 91 -16.00 -4.52 3.71
C PHE A 91 -16.68 -3.35 4.41
N ASP A 92 -16.68 -3.30 5.75
CA ASP A 92 -17.44 -2.33 6.56
C ASP A 92 -17.14 -0.87 6.19
N MET A 93 -15.85 -0.54 6.04
CA MET A 93 -15.41 0.83 5.73
C MET A 93 -15.90 1.30 4.35
N VAL A 94 -16.13 0.38 3.41
CA VAL A 94 -16.65 0.71 2.07
C VAL A 94 -18.13 1.13 2.17
N LEU A 95 -18.90 0.48 3.04
CA LEU A 95 -20.29 0.81 3.31
C LEU A 95 -20.40 2.17 3.99
N VAL A 96 -19.59 2.39 5.03
CA VAL A 96 -19.49 3.68 5.72
C VAL A 96 -19.03 4.80 4.78
N PHE A 97 -18.07 4.54 3.90
CA PHE A 97 -17.61 5.50 2.90
C PHE A 97 -18.74 5.97 1.98
N LYS A 98 -19.55 5.03 1.49
CA LYS A 98 -20.72 5.36 0.65
C LYS A 98 -21.65 6.31 1.39
N GLU A 99 -21.96 6.02 2.65
CA GLU A 99 -22.89 6.82 3.45
C GLU A 99 -22.33 8.22 3.76
N LEU A 100 -21.05 8.32 4.12
CA LEU A 100 -20.37 9.61 4.29
C LEU A 100 -20.41 10.44 2.99
N PHE A 101 -20.16 9.80 1.85
CA PHE A 101 -20.17 10.46 0.55
C PHE A 101 -21.56 10.99 0.18
N LEU A 102 -22.63 10.21 0.43
CA LEU A 102 -24.01 10.63 0.20
C LEU A 102 -24.40 11.86 1.04
N ARG A 103 -23.79 12.02 2.22
CA ARG A 103 -23.95 13.18 3.09
C ARG A 103 -23.10 14.39 2.70
N GLY A 104 -22.34 14.31 1.60
CA GLY A 104 -21.45 15.37 1.15
C GLY A 104 -20.14 15.47 1.94
N LEU A 105 -19.78 14.45 2.71
CA LEU A 105 -18.50 14.39 3.43
C LEU A 105 -17.44 13.72 2.56
N THR A 106 -16.27 14.35 2.48
CA THR A 106 -15.12 13.88 1.69
C THR A 106 -13.96 13.48 2.61
N PRO A 107 -13.92 12.22 3.08
CA PRO A 107 -12.86 11.77 3.97
C PRO A 107 -11.48 11.75 3.29
N ASP A 108 -10.44 12.08 4.06
CA ASP A 108 -9.06 11.78 3.66
C ASP A 108 -8.84 10.26 3.75
N MET A 109 -8.29 9.67 2.69
CA MET A 109 -8.20 8.20 2.55
C MET A 109 -6.77 7.74 2.32
N ILE A 110 -6.37 6.72 3.08
CA ILE A 110 -5.15 5.94 2.81
C ILE A 110 -5.58 4.55 2.35
N LYS A 111 -5.15 4.13 1.15
CA LYS A 111 -5.54 2.86 0.54
C LYS A 111 -4.37 2.13 -0.11
N LYS A 112 -4.47 0.81 -0.16
CA LYS A 112 -3.60 -0.07 -0.98
C LYS A 112 -4.49 -0.85 -1.95
N GLY A 113 -4.49 -0.44 -3.21
CA GLY A 113 -5.49 -0.89 -4.17
C GLY A 113 -6.90 -0.55 -3.67
N ASN A 114 -7.77 -1.55 -3.59
CA ASN A 114 -9.14 -1.39 -3.09
C ASN A 114 -9.29 -1.55 -1.58
N LYS A 115 -8.22 -1.89 -0.85
CA LYS A 115 -8.26 -1.98 0.62
C LYS A 115 -8.05 -0.59 1.24
N LEU A 116 -9.03 -0.13 2.00
CA LEU A 116 -8.95 1.06 2.85
C LEU A 116 -8.16 0.73 4.11
N TYR A 117 -7.11 1.49 4.41
CA TYR A 117 -6.33 1.37 5.64
C TYR A 117 -6.81 2.36 6.69
N GLU A 118 -7.15 3.57 6.23
CA GLU A 118 -7.63 4.65 7.09
C GLU A 118 -8.57 5.56 6.29
N MET A 119 -9.64 6.00 6.95
CA MET A 119 -10.53 7.07 6.49
C MET A 119 -10.68 8.11 7.61
N LYS A 120 -10.40 9.37 7.31
CA LYS A 120 -10.48 10.48 8.28
C LYS A 120 -11.55 11.48 7.84
N VAL A 121 -12.54 11.67 8.69
CA VAL A 121 -13.61 12.66 8.51
C VAL A 121 -13.42 13.73 9.56
N LYS A 122 -13.35 15.00 9.12
CA LYS A 122 -13.36 16.14 10.05
C LYS A 122 -14.78 16.38 10.53
N VAL A 123 -14.99 16.40 11.85
CA VAL A 123 -16.28 16.65 12.48
C VAL A 123 -16.20 17.88 13.39
N GLY A 124 -17.20 18.75 13.28
CA GLY A 124 -17.19 20.05 13.96
C GLY A 124 -15.98 20.93 13.59
N LYS A 125 -15.51 21.76 14.53
CA LYS A 125 -14.42 22.73 14.26
C LYS A 125 -13.01 22.12 14.37
N LYS A 126 -12.82 21.10 15.22
CA LYS A 126 -11.47 20.64 15.63
C LYS A 126 -11.28 19.12 15.72
N ASN A 127 -12.32 18.31 15.61
CA ASN A 127 -12.24 16.88 15.91
C ASN A 127 -12.24 16.04 14.64
N TRP A 128 -11.72 14.82 14.76
CA TRP A 128 -11.71 13.83 13.69
C TRP A 128 -12.39 12.53 14.11
N VAL A 129 -13.16 11.95 13.19
CA VAL A 129 -13.53 10.53 13.23
C VAL A 129 -12.60 9.79 12.28
N ILE A 130 -11.90 8.79 12.81
CA ILE A 130 -10.86 8.04 12.10
C ILE A 130 -11.27 6.57 12.03
N PHE A 131 -11.67 6.09 10.86
CA PHE A 131 -12.00 4.69 10.64
C PHE A 131 -10.73 3.90 10.30
N ARG A 132 -10.49 2.79 11.01
CA ARG A 132 -9.32 1.91 10.81
C ARG A 132 -9.70 0.43 10.81
N ASP A 133 -8.94 -0.33 10.03
CA ASP A 133 -9.02 -1.80 9.98
C ASP A 133 -8.01 -2.43 10.94
N THR A 134 -8.51 -3.09 11.99
CA THR A 134 -7.68 -3.75 13.01
C THR A 134 -6.96 -4.99 12.50
N PHE A 135 -7.39 -5.58 11.39
CA PHE A 135 -6.68 -6.71 10.77
C PHE A 135 -5.26 -6.31 10.33
N ASN A 136 -5.03 -5.02 10.06
CA ASN A 136 -3.69 -4.52 9.76
C ASN A 136 -2.76 -4.52 10.99
N LEU A 137 -3.32 -4.49 12.20
CA LEU A 137 -2.60 -4.59 13.48
C LEU A 137 -2.51 -6.05 13.97
N MET A 138 -3.60 -6.81 13.81
CA MET A 138 -3.74 -8.18 14.29
C MET A 138 -4.21 -9.08 13.12
N PRO A 139 -3.29 -9.58 12.26
CA PRO A 139 -3.62 -10.23 10.99
C PRO A 139 -4.03 -11.70 11.16
N MET A 140 -5.08 -11.94 11.94
CA MET A 140 -5.73 -13.23 12.15
C MET A 140 -7.24 -13.05 12.25
N SER A 141 -8.03 -14.12 12.26
CA SER A 141 -9.48 -13.99 12.42
C SER A 141 -9.86 -13.48 13.81
N LEU A 142 -11.01 -12.79 13.91
CA LEU A 142 -11.57 -12.32 15.18
C LEU A 142 -11.66 -13.44 16.24
N ALA A 143 -12.14 -14.62 15.85
CA ALA A 143 -12.23 -15.78 16.75
C ALA A 143 -10.86 -16.27 17.23
N SER A 144 -9.81 -16.13 16.41
CA SER A 144 -8.44 -16.50 16.81
C SER A 144 -7.81 -15.52 17.80
N LEU A 145 -8.36 -14.31 17.95
CA LEU A 145 -7.87 -13.33 18.91
C LEU A 145 -8.15 -13.75 20.36
N VAL A 146 -9.24 -14.49 20.60
CA VAL A 146 -9.61 -14.99 21.93
C VAL A 146 -8.51 -15.85 22.55
N PRO A 147 -8.06 -16.96 21.92
CA PRO A 147 -6.94 -17.73 22.45
C PRO A 147 -5.59 -17.00 22.32
N ALA A 148 -5.39 -16.17 21.31
CA ALA A 148 -4.11 -15.47 21.10
C ALA A 148 -3.78 -14.48 22.23
N PHE A 149 -4.79 -13.81 22.80
CA PHE A 149 -4.64 -12.87 23.91
C PHE A 149 -5.19 -13.40 25.25
N ALA A 150 -5.54 -14.68 25.32
CA ALA A 150 -6.17 -15.30 26.49
C ALA A 150 -7.36 -14.48 27.05
N LEU A 151 -8.25 -14.04 26.15
CA LEU A 151 -9.36 -13.16 26.50
C LEU A 151 -10.43 -13.90 27.32
N SER A 152 -10.92 -13.27 28.38
CA SER A 152 -12.05 -13.78 29.18
C SER A 152 -13.39 -13.33 28.59
N VAL A 153 -13.68 -13.77 27.37
CA VAL A 153 -14.92 -13.47 26.63
C VAL A 153 -15.54 -14.76 26.13
N GLU A 154 -16.85 -14.75 25.87
CA GLU A 154 -17.54 -15.93 25.35
C GLU A 154 -17.05 -16.26 23.93
N ASP A 155 -16.89 -17.56 23.66
CA ASP A 155 -16.53 -18.02 22.33
C ASP A 155 -17.62 -17.66 21.32
N LYS A 156 -17.19 -17.46 20.08
CA LYS A 156 -18.08 -17.06 19.00
C LYS A 156 -19.07 -18.19 18.67
N PRO A 157 -20.39 -17.96 18.78
CA PRO A 157 -21.38 -18.98 18.46
C PRO A 157 -21.42 -19.24 16.94
N PHE A 158 -21.91 -20.43 16.55
CA PHE A 158 -22.17 -20.73 15.14
C PHE A 158 -23.40 -19.95 14.66
N PHE A 159 -23.24 -19.18 13.58
CA PHE A 159 -24.30 -18.34 13.04
C PHE A 159 -24.72 -18.79 11.62
N PRO A 160 -26.02 -18.98 11.35
CA PRO A 160 -26.51 -19.41 10.05
C PRO A 160 -26.57 -18.23 9.06
N HIS A 161 -25.44 -17.84 8.49
CA HIS A 161 -25.32 -16.66 7.64
C HIS A 161 -26.36 -16.57 6.49
N MET A 162 -26.77 -17.69 5.91
CA MET A 162 -27.68 -17.69 4.75
C MET A 162 -29.14 -17.39 5.12
N VAL A 163 -29.52 -17.49 6.40
CA VAL A 163 -30.88 -17.15 6.85
C VAL A 163 -31.06 -15.67 7.13
N ASN A 164 -29.99 -14.85 7.06
CA ASN A 164 -30.09 -13.40 7.21
C ASN A 164 -30.80 -12.78 5.99
N ARG A 165 -32.13 -12.88 5.98
CA ARG A 165 -33.01 -12.41 4.91
C ARG A 165 -34.29 -11.83 5.51
N PRO A 166 -34.92 -10.82 4.86
CA PRO A 166 -36.12 -10.18 5.37
C PRO A 166 -37.28 -11.13 5.68
N GLU A 167 -37.39 -12.25 4.96
CA GLU A 167 -38.48 -13.21 5.14
C GLU A 167 -38.43 -13.94 6.49
N ASN A 168 -37.27 -13.96 7.14
CA ASN A 168 -37.01 -14.66 8.40
C ASN A 168 -37.06 -13.74 9.63
N TYR A 169 -37.15 -12.41 9.46
CA TYR A 169 -37.28 -11.48 10.59
C TYR A 169 -38.59 -11.70 11.37
N GLY A 170 -38.52 -11.61 12.69
CA GLY A 170 -39.65 -11.80 13.59
C GLY A 170 -40.22 -13.22 13.63
N LYS A 171 -39.48 -14.22 13.14
CA LYS A 171 -39.92 -15.62 13.08
C LYS A 171 -38.91 -16.55 13.74
N GLU A 172 -39.44 -17.65 14.26
CA GLU A 172 -38.65 -18.82 14.61
C GLU A 172 -38.48 -19.71 13.38
N ILE A 173 -37.24 -20.11 13.12
CA ILE A 173 -36.87 -21.00 12.01
C ILE A 173 -35.97 -22.12 12.51
N PHE A 174 -35.74 -23.13 11.66
CA PHE A 174 -34.85 -24.26 11.94
C PHE A 174 -33.78 -24.33 10.84
N PRO A 175 -32.64 -23.64 11.01
CA PRO A 175 -31.61 -23.56 9.99
C PRO A 175 -31.00 -24.94 9.67
N VAL A 176 -30.72 -25.18 8.40
CA VAL A 176 -30.04 -26.40 7.92
C VAL A 176 -28.53 -26.20 7.87
N LYS A 177 -27.74 -27.27 7.76
CA LYS A 177 -26.26 -27.18 7.71
C LYS A 177 -25.74 -26.23 6.63
N ASP A 178 -26.42 -26.19 5.48
CA ASP A 178 -26.07 -25.29 4.37
C ASP A 178 -26.21 -23.82 4.75
N ASP A 179 -27.13 -23.49 5.67
CA ASP A 179 -27.32 -22.11 6.12
C ASP A 179 -26.13 -21.58 6.91
N TYR A 180 -25.35 -22.46 7.52
CA TYR A 180 -24.10 -22.16 8.23
C TYR A 180 -22.87 -22.20 7.34
N LEU A 181 -23.03 -22.48 6.03
CA LEU A 181 -21.93 -22.68 5.10
C LEU A 181 -20.99 -23.83 5.55
N ALA A 182 -21.55 -24.91 6.09
CA ALA A 182 -20.82 -26.02 6.68
C ALA A 182 -19.75 -26.62 5.72
N ASP A 183 -20.03 -26.68 4.43
CA ASP A 183 -19.11 -27.23 3.41
C ASP A 183 -17.88 -26.36 3.15
N GLY A 184 -17.92 -25.08 3.52
CA GLY A 184 -16.77 -24.18 3.47
C GLY A 184 -15.87 -24.24 4.70
N MET A 185 -16.25 -24.98 5.74
CA MET A 185 -15.48 -25.06 6.99
C MET A 185 -14.26 -25.97 6.86
N MET A 186 -13.14 -25.57 7.47
CA MET A 186 -11.97 -26.43 7.60
C MET A 186 -12.28 -27.68 8.43
N PRO A 187 -11.60 -28.83 8.22
CA PRO A 187 -11.96 -30.11 8.83
C PRO A 187 -12.19 -30.07 10.35
N ASP A 188 -11.30 -29.42 11.11
CA ASP A 188 -11.42 -29.35 12.57
C ASP A 188 -12.65 -28.55 13.01
N LYS A 189 -12.89 -27.40 12.35
CA LYS A 189 -14.06 -26.57 12.63
C LYS A 189 -15.36 -27.25 12.19
N ARG A 190 -15.32 -28.00 11.09
CA ARG A 190 -16.45 -28.81 10.60
C ARG A 190 -16.84 -29.89 11.60
N ALA A 191 -15.87 -30.60 12.18
CA ALA A 191 -16.13 -31.61 13.20
C ALA A 191 -16.77 -31.01 14.47
N GLN A 192 -16.29 -29.85 14.92
CA GLN A 192 -16.88 -29.11 16.04
C GLN A 192 -18.31 -28.66 15.73
N PHE A 193 -18.53 -28.11 14.53
CA PHE A 193 -19.84 -27.70 14.05
C PHE A 193 -20.82 -28.86 13.98
N ASP A 194 -20.45 -30.01 13.39
CA ASP A 194 -21.36 -31.14 13.24
C ASP A 194 -21.81 -31.66 14.62
N LYS A 195 -20.90 -31.74 15.60
CA LYS A 195 -21.25 -32.13 16.98
C LYS A 195 -22.22 -31.14 17.63
N TRP A 196 -21.96 -29.84 17.48
CA TRP A 196 -22.83 -28.78 17.99
C TRP A 196 -24.20 -28.81 17.30
N TYR A 197 -24.24 -28.93 15.97
CA TYR A 197 -25.46 -28.93 15.18
C TYR A 197 -26.40 -30.08 15.54
N GLU A 198 -25.88 -31.30 15.73
CA GLU A 198 -26.73 -32.43 16.14
C GLU A 198 -27.42 -32.21 17.49
N GLN A 199 -26.82 -31.41 18.37
CA GLN A 199 -27.40 -31.05 19.68
C GLN A 199 -28.46 -29.94 19.57
N HIS A 200 -28.30 -28.99 18.64
CA HIS A 200 -29.11 -27.76 18.58
C HIS A 200 -30.08 -27.71 17.38
N LYS A 201 -30.04 -28.66 16.44
CA LYS A 201 -30.84 -28.63 15.19
C LYS A 201 -32.37 -28.59 15.37
N ASN A 202 -32.86 -28.99 16.54
CA ASN A 202 -34.28 -29.00 16.88
C ASN A 202 -34.69 -27.81 17.76
N GLU A 203 -33.77 -26.89 18.05
CA GLU A 203 -34.05 -25.68 18.81
C GLU A 203 -34.53 -24.59 17.86
N PRO A 204 -35.57 -23.82 18.24
CA PRO A 204 -36.03 -22.70 17.42
C PRO A 204 -34.96 -21.61 17.37
N PHE A 205 -34.62 -21.16 16.17
CA PHE A 205 -33.69 -20.06 15.94
C PHE A 205 -34.46 -18.77 15.67
N ASN A 206 -34.25 -17.76 16.51
CA ASN A 206 -34.75 -16.40 16.27
C ASN A 206 -33.60 -15.54 15.72
N LEU A 207 -33.78 -15.03 14.48
CA LEU A 207 -32.74 -14.27 13.79
C LEU A 207 -32.46 -12.91 14.46
N ASP A 208 -33.48 -12.22 14.95
CA ASP A 208 -33.33 -10.88 15.54
C ASP A 208 -32.54 -10.95 16.85
N GLU A 209 -32.86 -11.92 17.72
CA GLU A 209 -32.11 -12.19 18.96
C GLU A 209 -30.68 -12.68 18.68
N SER A 210 -30.52 -13.54 17.66
CA SER A 210 -29.21 -14.10 17.32
C SER A 210 -28.28 -13.07 16.68
N LEU A 211 -28.80 -12.15 15.87
CA LEU A 211 -28.04 -11.03 15.33
C LEU A 211 -27.51 -10.14 16.47
N ALA A 212 -28.38 -9.85 17.45
CA ALA A 212 -28.00 -9.06 18.61
C ALA A 212 -26.88 -9.72 19.40
N SER A 213 -27.04 -10.99 19.79
CA SER A 213 -26.03 -11.73 20.54
C SER A 213 -24.72 -11.84 19.76
N TYR A 214 -24.78 -12.21 18.48
CA TYR A 214 -23.60 -12.42 17.64
C TYR A 214 -22.82 -11.14 17.37
N CYS A 215 -23.48 -10.07 16.93
CA CYS A 215 -22.82 -8.81 16.61
C CYS A 215 -22.29 -8.10 17.86
N THR A 216 -22.99 -8.22 19.00
CA THR A 216 -22.55 -7.66 20.27
C THR A 216 -21.33 -8.42 20.81
N ASN A 217 -21.33 -9.75 20.73
CA ASN A 217 -20.15 -10.55 21.08
C ASN A 217 -18.94 -10.24 20.18
N ASP A 218 -19.16 -10.02 18.88
CA ASP A 218 -18.06 -9.67 17.95
C ASP A 218 -17.36 -8.36 18.35
N VAL A 219 -18.12 -7.33 18.73
CA VAL A 219 -17.52 -6.06 19.19
C VAL A 219 -16.95 -6.16 20.61
N GLU A 220 -17.47 -7.06 21.44
CA GLU A 220 -16.87 -7.40 22.74
C GLU A 220 -15.48 -8.00 22.57
N ILE A 221 -15.37 -9.06 21.76
CA ILE A 221 -14.11 -9.73 21.44
C ILE A 221 -13.14 -8.73 20.85
N LEU A 222 -13.58 -7.90 19.90
CA LEU A 222 -12.72 -6.91 19.26
C LEU A 222 -12.21 -5.87 20.26
N MET A 223 -13.07 -5.34 21.13
CA MET A 223 -12.68 -4.38 22.16
C MET A 223 -11.68 -5.00 23.14
N ALA A 224 -11.95 -6.22 23.63
CA ALA A 224 -11.06 -6.94 24.53
C ALA A 224 -9.69 -7.20 23.89
N ALA A 225 -9.65 -7.62 22.63
CA ALA A 225 -8.42 -7.82 21.88
C ALA A 225 -7.63 -6.52 21.68
N LEU A 226 -8.31 -5.41 21.35
CA LEU A 226 -7.67 -4.10 21.21
C LEU A 226 -7.06 -3.62 22.51
N VAL A 227 -7.75 -3.82 23.64
CA VAL A 227 -7.24 -3.48 24.98
C VAL A 227 -6.02 -4.32 25.33
N ALA A 228 -6.07 -5.64 25.12
CA ALA A 228 -4.95 -6.54 25.37
C ALA A 228 -3.73 -6.17 24.50
N PHE A 229 -3.94 -6.00 23.20
CA PHE A 229 -2.90 -5.62 22.24
C PHE A 229 -2.29 -4.26 22.59
N ARG A 230 -3.10 -3.26 22.96
CA ARG A 230 -2.62 -1.95 23.40
C ARG A 230 -1.73 -2.06 24.63
N ARG A 231 -2.14 -2.85 25.63
CA ARG A 231 -1.38 -3.06 26.87
C ARG A 231 -0.02 -3.71 26.59
N GLU A 232 -0.03 -4.84 25.88
CA GLU A 232 1.21 -5.56 25.54
C GLU A 232 2.16 -4.70 24.70
N PHE A 233 1.62 -3.96 23.73
CA PHE A 233 2.46 -3.11 22.91
C PHE A 233 3.01 -1.92 23.69
N LEU A 234 2.23 -1.29 24.59
CA LEU A 234 2.72 -0.20 25.45
C LEU A 234 3.91 -0.66 26.30
N GLU A 235 3.84 -1.87 26.85
CA GLU A 235 4.90 -2.47 27.66
C GLU A 235 6.17 -2.71 26.83
N VAL A 236 6.06 -3.41 25.70
CA VAL A 236 7.20 -3.71 24.81
C VAL A 236 7.80 -2.44 24.21
N SER A 237 6.95 -1.44 23.91
CA SER A 237 7.34 -0.23 23.21
C SER A 237 7.73 0.93 24.11
N ASN A 238 7.80 0.74 25.43
CA ASN A 238 8.13 1.79 26.39
C ASN A 238 7.28 3.07 26.19
N GLY A 239 5.97 2.89 25.98
CA GLY A 239 5.00 3.99 25.97
C GLY A 239 4.42 4.43 24.61
N LEU A 240 4.58 3.66 23.53
CA LEU A 240 3.87 3.97 22.27
C LEU A 240 2.44 3.41 22.28
N ASP A 241 1.46 4.27 22.08
CA ASP A 241 0.06 3.86 21.97
C ASP A 241 -0.24 3.43 20.52
N VAL A 242 -0.13 2.13 20.28
CA VAL A 242 -0.26 1.53 18.94
C VAL A 242 -1.60 1.84 18.27
N LEU A 243 -2.69 1.94 19.03
CA LEU A 243 -4.03 2.17 18.47
C LEU A 243 -4.19 3.59 17.94
N ARG A 244 -3.47 4.55 18.54
CA ARG A 244 -3.45 5.95 18.09
C ARG A 244 -2.40 6.17 17.01
N GLU A 245 -1.20 5.64 17.22
CA GLU A 245 0.00 6.04 16.50
C GLU A 245 0.30 5.23 15.24
N ALA A 246 -0.35 4.09 15.06
CA ALA A 246 -0.11 3.19 13.94
C ALA A 246 -1.42 2.66 13.34
N MET A 247 -1.37 2.38 12.03
CA MET A 247 -2.45 1.74 11.29
C MET A 247 -2.13 0.30 10.88
N THR A 248 -0.86 -0.10 10.99
CA THR A 248 -0.37 -1.47 10.72
C THR A 248 0.64 -1.89 11.76
N ILE A 249 0.74 -3.19 12.03
CA ILE A 249 1.78 -3.74 12.92
C ILE A 249 3.18 -3.37 12.41
N ALA A 250 3.42 -3.41 11.11
CA ALA A 250 4.71 -3.01 10.52
C ALA A 250 5.04 -1.54 10.80
N SER A 251 4.06 -0.63 10.68
CA SER A 251 4.24 0.78 11.03
C SER A 251 4.48 0.99 12.53
N ALA A 252 3.84 0.18 13.38
CA ALA A 252 4.04 0.22 14.82
C ALA A 252 5.45 -0.23 15.20
N CYS A 253 5.90 -1.39 14.69
CA CYS A 253 7.25 -1.91 14.89
C CYS A 253 8.32 -0.93 14.35
N MET A 254 8.10 -0.33 13.18
CA MET A 254 9.01 0.67 12.62
C MET A 254 9.05 1.96 13.46
N LYS A 255 7.93 2.36 14.06
CA LYS A 255 7.91 3.50 15.00
C LYS A 255 8.67 3.16 16.28
N HIS A 256 8.38 2.00 16.88
CA HIS A 256 9.09 1.51 18.05
C HIS A 256 10.61 1.42 17.82
N PHE A 257 11.03 0.85 16.68
CA PHE A 257 12.44 0.79 16.29
C PHE A 257 13.05 2.20 16.21
N ARG A 258 12.42 3.11 15.47
CA ARG A 258 12.94 4.49 15.29
C ARG A 258 12.98 5.29 16.59
N THR A 259 12.02 5.10 17.49
CA THR A 259 11.93 5.87 18.74
C THR A 259 12.85 5.33 19.82
N ASN A 260 12.98 4.01 19.95
CA ASN A 260 13.63 3.40 21.11
C ASN A 260 14.95 2.68 20.80
N HIS A 261 15.21 2.29 19.55
CA HIS A 261 16.33 1.42 19.18
C HIS A 261 17.29 2.03 18.16
N LEU A 262 16.81 2.95 17.32
CA LEU A 262 17.61 3.57 16.28
C LEU A 262 18.59 4.58 16.90
N THR A 263 19.88 4.23 16.91
CA THR A 263 20.94 5.10 17.40
C THR A 263 21.35 6.15 16.36
N SER A 264 21.94 7.24 16.84
CA SER A 264 22.46 8.30 15.97
C SER A 264 23.47 7.74 14.96
N GLN A 265 23.40 8.20 13.70
CA GLN A 265 24.28 7.79 12.59
C GLN A 265 24.24 6.29 12.23
N HIS A 266 23.27 5.53 12.75
CA HIS A 266 23.18 4.10 12.47
C HIS A 266 22.67 3.78 11.06
N LEU A 267 21.74 4.58 10.53
CA LEU A 267 21.23 4.43 9.17
C LEU A 267 21.76 5.55 8.29
N GLY A 268 22.47 5.20 7.21
CA GLY A 268 22.83 6.15 6.16
C GLY A 268 21.58 6.55 5.37
N ILE A 269 21.21 7.83 5.44
CA ILE A 269 20.13 8.36 4.59
C ILE A 269 20.73 8.60 3.21
N VAL A 270 20.32 7.80 2.23
CA VAL A 270 20.79 7.93 0.85
C VAL A 270 20.30 9.28 0.30
N PRO A 271 21.18 10.17 -0.17
CA PRO A 271 20.76 11.42 -0.80
C PRO A 271 19.86 11.15 -2.01
N GLU A 272 19.00 12.10 -2.37
CA GLU A 272 18.05 11.93 -3.47
C GLU A 272 18.76 11.63 -4.81
N LYS A 273 19.96 12.18 -5.01
CA LYS A 273 20.83 11.95 -6.17
C LYS A 273 21.77 10.75 -6.02
N GLY A 274 21.60 9.95 -4.97
CA GLY A 274 22.53 8.87 -4.63
C GLY A 274 23.80 9.36 -3.95
N TYR A 275 24.76 8.45 -3.81
CA TYR A 275 26.06 8.72 -3.19
C TYR A 275 27.13 9.19 -4.18
N ASP A 276 26.83 9.12 -5.48
CA ASP A 276 27.70 9.60 -6.53
C ASP A 276 27.22 10.98 -7.02
N ASN A 277 28.15 11.92 -7.14
CA ASN A 277 27.92 13.21 -7.78
C ASN A 277 28.17 13.14 -9.30
N ALA A 278 28.33 11.94 -9.86
CA ALA A 278 28.48 11.72 -11.30
C ALA A 278 27.36 12.43 -12.05
N ASP A 279 27.76 13.14 -13.12
CA ASP A 279 26.86 13.99 -13.88
C ASP A 279 25.67 13.17 -14.42
N ASN A 280 24.46 13.69 -14.21
CA ASN A 280 23.20 13.03 -14.58
C ASN A 280 22.98 13.12 -16.09
N GLN A 281 23.70 12.31 -16.86
CA GLN A 281 23.36 12.08 -18.26
C GLN A 281 22.38 10.92 -18.38
N SER A 282 21.35 11.07 -19.21
CA SER A 282 20.33 10.02 -19.36
C SER A 282 20.91 8.77 -20.04
N LEU A 283 20.49 7.58 -19.61
CA LEU A 283 20.88 6.32 -20.27
C LEU A 283 20.49 6.28 -21.76
N LEU A 284 19.43 7.01 -22.14
CA LEU A 284 19.05 7.17 -23.54
C LEU A 284 20.13 7.95 -24.30
N ALA A 285 20.58 9.09 -23.78
CA ALA A 285 21.63 9.91 -24.36
C ALA A 285 22.94 9.14 -24.48
N LEU A 286 23.37 8.47 -23.41
CA LEU A 286 24.59 7.66 -23.40
C LEU A 286 24.58 6.56 -24.48
N ARG A 287 23.46 5.84 -24.63
CA ARG A 287 23.30 4.83 -25.69
C ARG A 287 23.32 5.44 -27.08
N PHE A 288 22.66 6.58 -27.24
CA PHE A 288 22.61 7.29 -28.51
C PHE A 288 23.98 7.79 -28.93
N LEU A 289 24.71 8.46 -28.04
CA LEU A 289 26.06 8.96 -28.29
C LEU A 289 27.04 7.80 -28.57
N ALA A 290 26.94 6.68 -27.86
CA ALA A 290 27.77 5.50 -28.15
C ALA A 290 27.52 4.93 -29.55
N TRP A 291 26.26 4.87 -29.97
CA TRP A 291 25.90 4.48 -31.34
C TRP A 291 26.38 5.52 -32.36
N TYR A 292 26.17 6.81 -32.12
CA TYR A 292 26.56 7.91 -33.01
C TYR A 292 28.07 7.92 -33.23
N ALA A 293 28.86 7.76 -32.16
CA ALA A 293 30.31 7.72 -32.22
C ALA A 293 30.82 6.62 -33.17
N GLU A 294 30.21 5.42 -33.10
CA GLU A 294 30.57 4.31 -33.98
C GLU A 294 30.08 4.54 -35.43
N GLU A 295 28.84 4.99 -35.61
CA GLU A 295 28.23 5.17 -36.94
C GLU A 295 28.95 6.25 -37.75
N HIS A 296 29.32 7.35 -37.09
CA HIS A 296 29.98 8.49 -37.73
C HIS A 296 31.51 8.43 -37.61
N ASN A 297 32.05 7.40 -36.95
CA ASN A 297 33.47 7.23 -36.67
C ASN A 297 34.13 8.48 -36.06
N VAL A 298 33.47 9.03 -35.03
CA VAL A 298 33.92 10.23 -34.29
C VAL A 298 34.14 9.91 -32.82
N ASN A 299 35.06 10.64 -32.18
CA ASN A 299 35.21 10.56 -30.73
C ASN A 299 34.29 11.57 -30.03
N ILE A 300 33.43 11.08 -29.13
CA ILE A 300 32.48 11.91 -28.40
C ILE A 300 32.88 12.01 -26.93
N ARG A 301 33.05 13.24 -26.45
CA ARG A 301 33.19 13.56 -25.03
C ARG A 301 31.80 13.66 -24.38
N ASN A 302 31.56 12.93 -23.30
CA ASN A 302 30.30 12.86 -22.55
C ASN A 302 30.54 12.74 -21.04
N ALA A 303 29.50 12.45 -20.24
CA ALA A 303 29.60 12.36 -18.77
C ALA A 303 30.60 11.31 -18.25
N TYR A 304 30.92 10.29 -19.03
CA TYR A 304 31.86 9.22 -18.65
C TYR A 304 33.24 9.36 -19.30
N SER A 305 33.48 10.41 -20.08
CA SER A 305 34.82 10.75 -20.55
C SER A 305 35.73 11.19 -19.40
N LYS A 306 37.04 11.01 -19.54
CA LYS A 306 38.03 11.36 -18.50
C LYS A 306 37.95 12.83 -18.09
N GLU A 307 37.61 13.69 -19.04
CA GLU A 307 37.45 15.13 -18.87
C GLU A 307 36.03 15.54 -18.42
N GLY A 308 35.08 14.59 -18.30
CA GLY A 308 33.66 14.84 -18.05
C GLY A 308 32.95 15.52 -19.23
N GLU A 309 31.74 16.04 -19.03
CA GLU A 309 31.01 16.78 -20.08
C GLU A 309 31.71 18.09 -20.45
N LYS A 310 31.67 18.46 -21.74
CA LYS A 310 32.15 19.78 -22.20
C LYS A 310 31.22 20.87 -21.66
N ARG A 311 31.80 22.02 -21.32
CA ARG A 311 31.07 23.21 -20.87
C ARG A 311 31.23 24.37 -21.82
N PHE A 312 30.14 25.08 -22.07
CA PHE A 312 30.07 26.37 -22.73
C PHE A 312 29.42 27.36 -21.74
N GLY A 313 30.23 28.26 -21.19
CA GLY A 313 29.83 29.08 -20.04
C GLY A 313 29.38 28.21 -18.85
N ASN A 314 28.12 28.41 -18.42
CA ASN A 314 27.51 27.65 -17.32
C ASN A 314 26.78 26.38 -17.78
N TYR A 315 26.65 26.15 -19.09
CA TYR A 315 25.92 25.00 -19.63
C TYR A 315 26.88 23.85 -19.94
N ARG A 316 26.48 22.66 -19.51
CA ARG A 316 27.06 21.38 -19.98
C ARG A 316 26.27 20.89 -21.18
N VAL A 317 26.92 20.10 -22.03
CA VAL A 317 26.30 19.48 -23.20
C VAL A 317 26.40 17.97 -23.13
N ASP A 318 25.42 17.28 -23.70
CA ASP A 318 25.34 15.81 -23.68
C ASP A 318 26.53 15.16 -24.40
N GLY A 319 26.82 15.59 -25.63
CA GLY A 319 27.91 15.07 -26.46
C GLY A 319 28.72 16.19 -27.10
N TRP A 320 30.04 16.05 -27.10
CA TRP A 320 30.95 16.99 -27.75
C TRP A 320 31.94 16.27 -28.67
N VAL A 321 31.94 16.65 -29.94
CA VAL A 321 32.88 16.18 -30.97
C VAL A 321 33.85 17.31 -31.28
N GLU A 322 35.08 17.21 -30.77
CA GLU A 322 36.09 18.28 -30.91
C GLU A 322 36.51 18.47 -32.37
N GLU A 323 36.59 17.40 -33.16
CA GLU A 323 37.04 17.40 -34.57
C GLU A 323 36.17 18.30 -35.45
N ASN A 324 34.85 18.26 -35.25
CA ASN A 324 33.87 18.98 -36.06
C ASN A 324 33.33 20.23 -35.37
N LYS A 325 33.79 20.52 -34.13
CA LYS A 325 33.17 21.50 -33.24
C LYS A 325 31.65 21.33 -33.13
N LEU A 326 31.21 20.09 -32.98
CA LEU A 326 29.81 19.70 -32.96
C LEU A 326 29.37 19.33 -31.54
N VAL A 327 28.26 19.93 -31.11
CA VAL A 327 27.51 19.59 -29.92
C VAL A 327 26.32 18.72 -30.31
N ILE A 328 26.13 17.62 -29.60
CA ILE A 328 24.98 16.73 -29.75
C ILE A 328 24.16 16.77 -28.46
N GLU A 329 22.90 17.17 -28.55
CA GLU A 329 21.94 17.25 -27.44
C GLU A 329 20.86 16.17 -27.60
N VAL A 330 20.54 15.45 -26.53
CA VAL A 330 19.52 14.39 -26.54
C VAL A 330 18.38 14.75 -25.60
N ASN A 331 17.32 15.32 -26.18
CA ASN A 331 16.20 15.86 -25.43
C ASN A 331 15.14 14.80 -25.10
N GLY A 332 14.96 14.54 -23.80
CA GLY A 332 13.82 13.77 -23.29
C GLY A 332 12.49 14.48 -23.55
N CYS A 333 11.56 13.85 -24.28
CA CYS A 333 10.37 14.52 -24.79
C CYS A 333 9.49 15.11 -23.67
N CYS A 334 9.34 14.39 -22.56
CA CYS A 334 8.52 14.81 -21.41
C CYS A 334 9.18 15.88 -20.54
N TRP A 335 10.50 16.03 -20.61
CA TRP A 335 11.25 17.01 -19.81
C TRP A 335 11.45 18.32 -20.56
N HIS A 336 11.57 18.26 -21.89
CA HIS A 336 11.85 19.40 -22.77
C HIS A 336 10.65 19.84 -23.61
N GLY A 337 9.50 19.17 -23.50
CA GLY A 337 8.26 19.60 -24.17
C GLY A 337 8.29 19.47 -25.70
N CYS A 338 8.71 18.31 -26.21
CA CYS A 338 8.78 18.04 -27.66
C CYS A 338 7.49 18.43 -28.40
N LYS A 339 7.55 19.30 -29.42
CA LYS A 339 6.35 19.78 -30.13
C LYS A 339 5.50 18.67 -30.78
N LYS A 340 6.11 17.52 -31.12
CA LYS A 340 5.40 16.34 -31.64
C LYS A 340 4.63 15.57 -30.56
N CYS A 341 5.18 15.47 -29.34
CA CYS A 341 4.59 14.69 -28.25
C CYS A 341 3.76 15.54 -27.27
N PHE A 342 4.12 16.81 -27.12
CA PHE A 342 3.54 17.82 -26.24
C PHE A 342 3.27 19.09 -27.08
N PRO A 343 2.24 19.05 -27.95
CA PRO A 343 1.99 20.12 -28.91
C PRO A 343 1.48 21.41 -28.25
N ASP A 344 0.72 21.27 -27.17
CA ASP A 344 0.16 22.37 -26.39
C ASP A 344 1.18 22.94 -25.39
N ASP A 345 1.30 24.26 -25.39
CA ASP A 345 2.26 25.03 -24.62
C ASP A 345 1.90 25.06 -23.12
N GLU A 346 0.60 24.88 -22.77
CA GLU A 346 0.11 24.94 -21.38
C GLU A 346 0.25 23.62 -20.62
N ILE A 347 0.72 22.56 -21.27
CA ILE A 347 0.97 21.27 -20.60
C ILE A 347 2.05 21.46 -19.54
N ARG A 348 1.73 21.14 -18.28
CA ARG A 348 2.72 21.09 -17.18
C ARG A 348 3.60 19.85 -17.31
N LEU A 349 4.91 20.09 -17.39
CA LEU A 349 5.94 19.06 -17.42
C LEU A 349 6.32 18.60 -16.00
N PRO A 350 7.05 17.47 -15.84
CA PRO A 350 7.39 16.92 -14.52
C PRO A 350 8.23 17.84 -13.63
N ASN A 351 8.93 18.82 -14.22
CA ASN A 351 9.69 19.85 -13.50
C ASN A 351 8.82 21.02 -13.00
N GLY A 352 7.50 20.98 -13.22
CA GLY A 352 6.54 21.96 -12.74
C GLY A 352 6.36 23.20 -13.62
N VAL A 353 7.11 23.34 -14.72
CA VAL A 353 6.92 24.42 -15.71
C VAL A 353 6.08 23.96 -16.90
N THR A 354 5.52 24.90 -17.65
CA THR A 354 4.77 24.60 -18.87
C THR A 354 5.69 24.28 -20.05
N ALA A 355 5.21 23.52 -21.02
CA ALA A 355 5.98 23.11 -22.19
C ALA A 355 6.48 24.32 -23.01
N GLY A 356 5.67 25.37 -23.16
CA GLY A 356 6.06 26.60 -23.85
C GLY A 356 7.25 27.29 -23.18
N ILE A 357 7.19 27.49 -21.85
CA ILE A 357 8.27 28.12 -21.08
C ILE A 357 9.55 27.27 -21.14
N GLN A 358 9.44 25.95 -21.08
CA GLN A 358 10.61 25.07 -21.15
C GLN A 358 11.30 25.17 -22.52
N ARG A 359 10.54 25.15 -23.62
CA ARG A 359 11.09 25.29 -24.97
C ARG A 359 11.80 26.62 -25.17
N GLU A 360 11.23 27.72 -24.70
CA GLU A 360 11.87 29.04 -24.76
C GLU A 360 13.20 29.08 -23.98
N ARG A 361 13.26 28.42 -22.82
CA ARG A 361 14.52 28.30 -22.05
C ARG A 361 15.56 27.47 -22.78
N ASP A 362 15.14 26.37 -23.41
CA ASP A 362 16.04 25.51 -24.16
C ASP A 362 16.57 26.23 -25.41
N GLU A 363 15.72 26.96 -26.14
CA GLU A 363 16.12 27.77 -27.30
C GLU A 363 17.18 28.81 -26.94
N ARG A 364 16.96 29.61 -25.88
CA ARG A 364 17.97 30.59 -25.39
C ARG A 364 19.27 29.92 -24.96
N ARG A 365 19.21 28.71 -24.42
CA ARG A 365 20.40 27.93 -24.04
C ARG A 365 21.16 27.51 -25.29
N LEU A 366 20.48 27.01 -26.32
CA LEU A 366 21.11 26.58 -27.57
C LEU A 366 21.74 27.76 -28.30
N GLU A 367 21.04 28.89 -28.44
CA GLU A 367 21.58 30.13 -29.04
C GLU A 367 22.86 30.60 -28.34
N PHE A 368 22.88 30.54 -26.99
CA PHE A 368 24.06 30.88 -26.22
C PHE A 368 25.24 29.93 -26.51
N ILE A 369 24.99 28.62 -26.65
CA ILE A 369 26.04 27.64 -26.97
C ILE A 369 26.56 27.89 -28.38
N GLU A 370 25.68 28.08 -29.36
CA GLU A 370 26.03 28.37 -30.75
C GLU A 370 26.86 29.66 -30.88
N SER A 371 26.66 30.65 -29.99
CA SER A 371 27.46 31.88 -29.97
C SER A 371 28.96 31.67 -29.77
N PHE A 372 29.39 30.49 -29.29
CA PHE A 372 30.80 30.09 -29.22
C PHE A 372 31.38 29.58 -30.55
N GLY A 373 30.62 29.64 -31.65
CA GLY A 373 31.04 29.21 -32.98
C GLY A 373 31.09 27.69 -33.13
N VAL A 374 30.13 26.99 -32.52
CA VAL A 374 29.94 25.54 -32.59
C VAL A 374 28.61 25.22 -33.25
N GLU A 375 28.53 24.06 -33.91
CA GLU A 375 27.27 23.53 -34.45
C GLU A 375 26.54 22.72 -33.37
N VAL A 376 25.20 22.82 -33.29
CA VAL A 376 24.40 22.07 -32.32
C VAL A 376 23.34 21.22 -33.03
N GLU A 377 23.42 19.89 -32.87
CA GLU A 377 22.40 18.94 -33.32
C GLU A 377 21.56 18.44 -32.14
N VAL A 378 20.23 18.57 -32.25
CA VAL A 378 19.29 18.14 -31.21
C VAL A 378 18.50 16.91 -31.68
N TYR A 379 18.60 15.81 -30.93
CA TYR A 379 17.86 14.57 -31.17
C TYR A 379 16.81 14.35 -30.09
N TRP A 380 15.54 14.27 -30.48
CA TRP A 380 14.45 14.06 -29.51
C TRP A 380 14.25 12.57 -29.19
N GLU A 381 13.86 12.27 -27.96
CA GLU A 381 13.57 10.90 -27.52
C GLU A 381 12.61 10.16 -28.46
N CYS A 382 11.54 10.80 -28.92
CA CYS A 382 10.59 10.18 -29.85
C CYS A 382 11.20 9.86 -31.21
N GLU A 383 12.18 10.65 -31.66
CA GLU A 383 12.89 10.45 -32.92
C GLU A 383 13.86 9.28 -32.79
N ILE A 384 14.62 9.24 -31.68
CA ILE A 384 15.51 8.11 -31.35
C ILE A 384 14.69 6.81 -31.26
N ARG A 385 13.52 6.84 -30.62
CA ARG A 385 12.61 5.67 -30.57
C ARG A 385 12.13 5.24 -31.96
N SER A 386 11.86 6.20 -32.85
CA SER A 386 11.50 5.92 -34.24
C SER A 386 12.68 5.30 -35.01
N MET A 387 13.91 5.82 -34.85
CA MET A 387 15.13 5.26 -35.44
C MET A 387 15.33 3.82 -34.97
N LEU A 388 15.26 3.57 -33.67
CA LEU A 388 15.35 2.23 -33.09
C LEU A 388 14.32 1.26 -33.63
N SER A 389 13.11 1.73 -33.98
CA SER A 389 12.06 0.87 -34.55
C SER A 389 12.37 0.42 -35.98
N ARG A 390 13.13 1.22 -36.74
CA ARG A 390 13.45 1.00 -38.16
C ARG A 390 14.81 0.35 -38.38
N ASP A 391 15.75 0.62 -37.48
CA ASP A 391 17.12 0.11 -37.56
C ASP A 391 17.31 -1.06 -36.58
N ARG A 392 17.67 -2.22 -37.12
CA ARG A 392 17.95 -3.42 -36.31
C ARG A 392 19.34 -3.37 -35.66
N VAL A 393 20.33 -2.79 -36.34
CA VAL A 393 21.72 -2.67 -35.89
C VAL A 393 21.80 -1.71 -34.71
N MET A 394 21.22 -0.52 -34.84
CA MET A 394 21.11 0.47 -33.76
C MET A 394 20.44 -0.15 -32.53
N ARG A 395 19.35 -0.89 -32.73
CA ARG A 395 18.61 -1.53 -31.63
C ARG A 395 19.44 -2.59 -30.90
N LEU A 396 20.26 -3.35 -31.63
CA LEU A 396 21.17 -4.33 -31.04
C LEU A 396 22.28 -3.63 -30.24
N LYS A 397 22.84 -2.52 -30.76
CA LYS A 397 23.83 -1.70 -30.06
C LYS A 397 23.28 -1.09 -28.77
N PHE A 398 22.07 -0.52 -28.81
CA PHE A 398 21.39 -0.01 -27.63
C PHE A 398 21.15 -1.10 -26.58
N LYS A 399 20.79 -2.32 -27.01
CA LYS A 399 20.57 -3.45 -26.11
C LYS A 399 21.88 -3.94 -25.47
N ASN A 400 22.97 -3.94 -26.22
CA ASN A 400 24.27 -4.44 -25.78
C ASN A 400 25.13 -3.37 -25.09
N TYR A 401 24.67 -2.12 -25.04
CA TYR A 401 25.33 -1.04 -24.32
C TYR A 401 25.40 -1.39 -22.83
N LEU A 402 26.63 -1.58 -22.34
CA LEU A 402 26.95 -1.77 -20.95
C LEU A 402 27.20 -0.40 -20.32
N ASP A 403 26.23 0.05 -19.53
CA ASP A 403 26.40 1.23 -18.69
C ASP A 403 27.42 0.92 -17.60
N ASN A 404 28.58 1.57 -17.68
CA ASN A 404 29.64 1.46 -16.68
C ASN A 404 29.51 2.54 -15.60
N GLY A 405 28.37 3.25 -15.57
CA GLY A 405 28.02 4.21 -14.56
C GLY A 405 27.85 3.60 -13.16
N PRO A 406 27.52 4.43 -12.17
CA PRO A 406 27.36 4.00 -10.79
C PRO A 406 26.24 2.96 -10.68
N ILE A 407 26.42 1.95 -9.83
CA ILE A 407 25.36 0.97 -9.55
C ILE A 407 24.19 1.70 -8.88
N ASP A 408 22.99 1.61 -9.45
CA ASP A 408 21.77 1.99 -8.74
C ASP A 408 21.51 0.98 -7.61
N ILE A 409 21.89 1.36 -6.39
CA ILE A 409 21.71 0.54 -5.19
C ILE A 409 20.24 0.13 -5.02
N ARG A 410 19.26 0.96 -5.45
CA ARG A 410 17.83 0.61 -5.34
C ARG A 410 17.48 -0.57 -6.24
N SER A 411 18.12 -0.68 -7.41
CA SER A 411 17.96 -1.83 -8.32
C SER A 411 18.37 -3.15 -7.68
N ALA A 412 19.25 -3.17 -6.67
CA ALA A 412 19.61 -4.38 -5.93
C ALA A 412 18.47 -4.93 -5.06
N PHE A 413 17.51 -4.10 -4.63
CA PHE A 413 16.31 -4.55 -3.92
C PHE A 413 15.26 -5.17 -4.85
N PHE A 414 15.41 -4.98 -6.16
CA PHE A 414 14.55 -5.59 -7.19
C PHE A 414 15.24 -6.84 -7.78
N GLY A 415 15.55 -7.82 -6.92
CA GLY A 415 16.26 -9.05 -7.30
C GLY A 415 15.37 -10.31 -7.33
N GLY A 416 15.31 -10.95 -8.50
CA GLY A 416 14.86 -12.34 -8.70
C GLY A 416 13.42 -12.53 -9.17
N ARG A 417 13.14 -12.39 -10.48
CA ARG A 417 11.96 -13.05 -11.05
C ARG A 417 12.20 -14.56 -11.04
N THR A 418 11.62 -15.27 -10.09
CA THR A 418 11.43 -16.72 -10.17
C THR A 418 10.30 -16.99 -11.16
N GLY A 419 10.59 -16.88 -12.45
CA GLY A 419 9.67 -17.31 -13.50
C GLY A 419 9.64 -18.84 -13.54
N PRO A 420 8.53 -19.53 -13.25
CA PRO A 420 8.45 -20.96 -13.44
C PRO A 420 8.64 -21.28 -14.94
N LEU A 421 9.66 -22.05 -15.28
CA LEU A 421 9.91 -22.49 -16.66
C LEU A 421 8.82 -23.47 -17.16
N LYS A 422 8.10 -24.12 -16.23
CA LYS A 422 7.04 -25.08 -16.51
C LYS A 422 6.03 -25.11 -15.35
N LEU A 423 4.76 -24.79 -15.63
CA LEU A 423 3.70 -24.74 -14.60
C LEU A 423 3.12 -26.12 -14.24
N PHE A 424 3.23 -27.10 -15.14
CA PHE A 424 2.72 -28.45 -14.92
C PHE A 424 3.64 -29.49 -15.58
N HIS A 425 4.00 -30.53 -14.83
CA HIS A 425 4.71 -31.69 -15.37
C HIS A 425 4.10 -32.97 -14.81
N LYS A 426 3.52 -33.78 -15.69
CA LYS A 426 3.14 -35.15 -15.38
C LYS A 426 4.37 -36.05 -15.47
N THR A 427 4.70 -36.75 -14.40
CA THR A 427 5.81 -37.72 -14.35
C THR A 427 5.52 -38.92 -15.23
N GLY A 428 6.53 -39.39 -15.98
CA GLY A 428 6.52 -40.69 -16.63
C GLY A 428 6.89 -41.83 -15.68
N GLU A 429 6.82 -43.07 -16.16
CA GLU A 429 7.23 -44.25 -15.41
C GLU A 429 8.73 -44.18 -15.07
N GLY A 430 9.09 -44.39 -13.81
CA GLY A 430 10.47 -44.26 -13.31
C GLY A 430 10.97 -42.83 -13.08
N GLN A 431 10.20 -41.80 -13.45
CA GLN A 431 10.54 -40.41 -13.12
C GLN A 431 10.06 -40.01 -11.72
N LYS A 432 10.89 -39.23 -11.03
CA LYS A 432 10.54 -38.58 -9.76
C LYS A 432 10.71 -37.07 -9.94
N ILE A 433 9.79 -36.29 -9.38
CA ILE A 433 9.98 -34.85 -9.21
C ILE A 433 10.58 -34.63 -7.84
N SER A 434 11.71 -33.92 -7.80
CA SER A 434 12.36 -33.50 -6.56
C SER A 434 12.29 -31.98 -6.49
N TYR A 435 11.74 -31.45 -5.40
CA TYR A 435 11.74 -30.02 -5.10
C TYR A 435 12.73 -29.78 -3.98
N TYR A 436 13.77 -29.00 -4.25
CA TYR A 436 14.68 -28.50 -3.22
C TYR A 436 14.18 -27.12 -2.81
N ASP A 437 13.40 -27.09 -1.74
CA ASP A 437 12.94 -25.82 -1.16
C ASP A 437 14.12 -25.17 -0.45
N VAL A 438 14.75 -24.19 -1.10
CA VAL A 438 15.49 -23.20 -0.32
C VAL A 438 14.41 -22.33 0.28
N THR A 439 14.04 -22.59 1.54
CA THR A 439 13.27 -21.66 2.37
C THR A 439 13.91 -20.30 2.16
N SER A 440 13.21 -19.48 1.38
CA SER A 440 13.70 -18.34 0.61
C SER A 440 15.04 -17.76 1.10
N LEU A 441 16.03 -17.72 0.21
CA LEU A 441 17.35 -17.12 0.49
C LEU A 441 17.21 -15.74 1.14
N TYR A 442 16.20 -14.96 0.75
CA TYR A 442 15.93 -13.63 1.30
C TYR A 442 15.68 -13.63 2.83
N PRO A 443 14.65 -14.29 3.40
CA PRO A 443 14.53 -14.49 4.85
C PRO A 443 15.74 -15.10 5.54
N PHE A 444 16.38 -16.11 4.94
CA PHE A 444 17.57 -16.72 5.53
C PHE A 444 18.69 -15.68 5.69
N ILE A 445 18.97 -14.90 4.64
CA ILE A 445 19.98 -13.83 4.67
C ILE A 445 19.59 -12.73 5.64
N ASN A 446 18.31 -12.31 5.66
CA ASN A 446 17.83 -11.29 6.61
C ASN A 446 17.98 -11.73 8.08
N MET A 447 17.88 -13.03 8.36
CA MET A 447 18.05 -13.59 9.70
C MET A 447 19.52 -13.82 10.07
N SER A 448 20.34 -14.31 9.12
CA SER A 448 21.69 -14.81 9.40
C SER A 448 22.80 -13.79 9.15
N THR A 449 22.55 -12.73 8.39
CA THR A 449 23.56 -11.76 7.98
C THR A 449 23.34 -10.40 8.61
N ARG A 450 24.42 -9.62 8.73
CA ARG A 450 24.37 -8.23 9.21
C ARG A 450 24.06 -7.31 8.03
N TYR A 451 23.08 -6.43 8.19
CA TYR A 451 22.86 -5.34 7.24
C TYR A 451 23.99 -4.31 7.31
N PRO A 452 24.37 -3.69 6.19
CA PRO A 452 25.26 -2.54 6.20
C PRO A 452 24.60 -1.39 6.98
N ILE A 453 25.39 -0.72 7.81
CA ILE A 453 24.97 0.42 8.64
C ILE A 453 25.81 1.65 8.29
N GLY A 454 25.27 2.84 8.57
CA GLY A 454 25.92 4.11 8.28
C GLY A 454 25.97 4.45 6.79
N HIS A 455 26.79 5.45 6.46
CA HIS A 455 27.06 5.84 5.08
C HIS A 455 28.16 4.96 4.48
N PRO A 456 28.02 4.48 3.23
CA PRO A 456 29.08 3.74 2.57
C PRO A 456 30.26 4.65 2.26
N GLU A 457 31.46 4.09 2.26
CA GLU A 457 32.61 4.71 1.61
C GLU A 457 32.43 4.60 0.09
N VAL A 458 32.41 5.74 -0.59
CA VAL A 458 32.17 5.79 -2.04
C VAL A 458 33.51 5.82 -2.77
N HIS A 459 33.88 4.69 -3.36
CA HIS A 459 35.05 4.61 -4.22
C HIS A 459 34.66 4.95 -5.67
N ILE A 460 34.94 6.19 -6.11
CA ILE A 460 34.78 6.58 -7.51
C ILE A 460 35.94 5.99 -8.31
N LEU A 461 35.71 4.83 -8.94
CA LEU A 461 36.69 4.19 -9.82
C LEU A 461 36.80 4.96 -11.14
N LYS A 462 37.58 6.04 -11.16
CA LYS A 462 37.91 6.79 -12.39
C LYS A 462 38.85 6.04 -13.34
N GLN A 463 39.17 4.77 -13.07
CA GLN A 463 40.12 3.97 -13.84
C GLN A 463 39.52 2.59 -14.10
N ARG A 464 39.49 2.18 -15.37
CA ARG A 464 39.74 0.77 -15.69
C ARG A 464 41.16 0.50 -15.19
N ARG A 465 41.32 -0.06 -13.98
CA ARG A 465 42.44 -0.98 -13.80
C ARG A 465 42.19 -2.07 -14.82
N GLN A 466 43.16 -2.33 -15.69
CA GLN A 466 43.27 -3.64 -16.33
C GLN A 466 43.16 -4.64 -15.16
N MET A 467 42.02 -5.33 -15.07
CA MET A 467 41.96 -6.51 -14.22
C MET A 467 42.91 -7.48 -14.90
N ASP A 468 44.13 -7.57 -14.39
CA ASP A 468 44.98 -8.71 -14.67
C ASP A 468 44.15 -9.94 -14.34
N SER A 469 43.92 -10.75 -15.36
CA SER A 469 43.21 -12.01 -15.29
C SER A 469 44.01 -12.99 -14.43
N THR A 470 43.87 -12.88 -13.12
CA THR A 470 44.32 -13.90 -12.17
C THR A 470 43.37 -13.92 -10.97
N ILE A 471 42.22 -14.57 -11.17
CA ILE A 471 41.54 -15.39 -10.15
C ILE A 471 41.02 -16.62 -10.86
#